data_AF-A0A968T3L2-F1
#
_entry.id   AF-A0A968T3L2-F1
#
_cell.length_a   1.000
_cell.length_b   1.000
_cell.length_c   1.000
_cell.angle_alpha   90.00
_cell.angle_beta   90.00
_cell.angle_gamma   90.00
#
_symmetry.space_group_name_H-M   'P 1'
#
loop_
_entity.id
_entity.type
_entity.pdbx_description
1 polymer ?
#
loop_
_entity_poly.entity_id
_entity_poly.type
_entity_poly.pdbx_seq_one_letter_code
_entity_poly.pdbx_strand_id
1 'polypeptide(L)'
;NSATTTGVTTDQVTNFEVRILLLADSYKAITSEKNPNPFRPGMSATVDIQTNKAINVLSVPIQAVTVLRDSSKKDSAVVISDPEKIKPKEVVYVIKDGKALNKEVVTGIQDSYFIEIKEGLMIKKK
;
A
#
# COMPACT_ATOMS: atom_id res chain seq x y z
N ASN A 1 5.88 -49.96 -5.61
CA ASN A 1 5.75 -48.94 -4.55
C ASN A 1 6.16 -47.59 -5.10
N SER A 2 5.21 -46.91 -5.73
CA SER A 2 5.36 -45.55 -6.26
C SER A 2 4.69 -44.59 -5.28
N ALA A 3 5.36 -43.51 -4.93
CA ALA A 3 4.76 -42.37 -4.27
C ALA A 3 5.18 -41.11 -5.04
N THR A 4 4.30 -40.62 -5.92
CA THR A 4 4.42 -39.30 -6.54
C THR A 4 3.85 -38.29 -5.56
N THR A 5 4.72 -37.53 -4.89
CA THR A 5 4.31 -36.39 -4.07
C THR A 5 3.98 -35.21 -4.97
N THR A 6 2.72 -35.05 -5.35
CA THR A 6 2.20 -33.77 -5.86
C THR A 6 2.15 -32.78 -4.71
N GLY A 7 3.29 -32.16 -4.42
CA GLY A 7 3.40 -31.02 -3.52
C GLY A 7 2.81 -29.78 -4.20
N VAL A 8 1.53 -29.50 -3.96
CA VAL A 8 0.90 -28.24 -4.30
C VAL A 8 1.26 -27.24 -3.20
N THR A 9 2.21 -26.35 -3.47
CA THR A 9 2.22 -24.94 -3.02
C THR A 9 3.16 -24.19 -3.94
N THR A 10 2.66 -23.82 -5.12
CA THR A 10 3.33 -22.85 -5.98
C THR A 10 3.12 -21.49 -5.33
N ASP A 11 4.04 -21.07 -4.45
CA ASP A 11 4.22 -19.65 -4.17
C ASP A 11 4.61 -19.01 -5.51
N GLN A 12 3.60 -18.57 -6.26
CA GLN A 12 3.81 -17.98 -7.56
C GLN A 12 4.36 -16.58 -7.34
N VAL A 13 5.67 -16.48 -7.20
CA VAL A 13 6.37 -15.20 -7.17
C VAL A 13 6.31 -14.62 -8.59
N THR A 14 5.55 -13.54 -8.75
CA THR A 14 5.53 -12.78 -10.00
C THR A 14 6.69 -11.79 -9.96
N ASN A 15 7.79 -12.13 -10.62
CA ASN A 15 8.94 -11.23 -10.76
C ASN A 15 8.79 -10.36 -12.00
N PHE A 16 9.08 -9.07 -11.87
CA PHE A 16 9.11 -8.13 -12.99
C PHE A 16 10.56 -7.62 -13.17
N GLU A 17 11.09 -7.71 -14.39
CA GLU A 17 12.35 -7.05 -14.73
C GLU A 17 12.08 -5.55 -14.94
N VAL A 18 12.77 -4.70 -14.17
CA VAL A 18 12.69 -3.25 -14.29
C VAL A 18 14.05 -2.72 -14.70
N ARG A 19 14.11 -1.94 -15.78
CA ARG A 19 15.30 -1.23 -16.22
C ARG A 19 15.16 0.25 -15.91
N ILE A 20 16.12 0.80 -15.19
CA ILE A 20 16.11 2.19 -14.74
C ILE A 20 17.16 2.94 -15.54
N LEU A 21 16.72 3.96 -16.28
CA LEU A 21 17.61 4.84 -17.01
C LEU A 21 17.83 6.12 -16.20
N LEU A 22 19.10 6.48 -16.03
CA LEU A 22 19.47 7.75 -15.42
C LEU A 22 19.54 8.82 -16.52
N LEU A 23 18.90 9.96 -16.26
CA LEU A 23 18.99 11.13 -17.13
C LEU A 23 20.40 11.70 -17.06
N ALA A 24 21.03 11.96 -18.21
CA ALA A 24 22.39 12.51 -18.26
C ALA A 24 22.53 13.81 -17.46
N ASP A 25 21.49 14.65 -17.50
CA ASP A 25 21.44 15.93 -16.80
C ASP A 25 21.52 15.80 -15.28
N SER A 26 21.03 14.70 -14.69
CA SER A 26 20.96 14.55 -13.23
C SER A 26 22.33 14.39 -12.57
N TYR A 27 23.34 13.92 -13.32
CA TYR A 27 24.70 13.68 -12.83
C TYR A 27 25.76 14.58 -13.49
N LYS A 28 25.35 15.59 -14.27
CA LYS A 28 26.27 16.56 -14.88
C LYS A 28 27.19 17.22 -13.86
N ALA A 29 26.66 17.58 -12.69
CA ALA A 29 27.42 18.26 -11.63
C ALA A 29 28.58 17.42 -11.05
N ILE A 30 28.48 16.10 -11.13
CA ILE A 30 29.50 15.16 -10.62
C ILE A 30 30.40 14.58 -11.74
N THR A 31 30.14 14.96 -12.99
CA THR A 31 30.92 14.58 -14.15
C THR A 31 31.89 15.69 -14.50
N SER A 32 33.17 15.37 -14.68
CA SER A 32 34.20 16.34 -15.07
C SER A 32 35.23 15.68 -15.99
N GLU A 33 36.09 16.46 -16.64
CA GLU A 33 37.18 15.90 -17.46
C GLU A 33 38.10 14.96 -16.66
N LYS A 34 38.25 15.21 -15.34
CA LYS A 34 39.01 14.33 -14.43
C LYS A 34 38.20 13.12 -13.95
N ASN A 35 36.89 13.16 -14.05
CA ASN A 35 35.98 12.08 -13.64
C ASN A 35 34.87 11.89 -14.70
N PRO A 36 35.20 11.30 -15.87
CA PRO A 36 34.27 11.20 -16.99
C PRO A 36 33.12 10.21 -16.72
N ASN A 37 33.38 9.22 -15.88
CA ASN A 37 32.37 8.28 -15.41
C ASN A 37 32.05 8.67 -13.96
N PRO A 38 30.82 9.06 -13.59
CA PRO A 38 30.51 9.39 -12.19
C PRO A 38 30.16 8.15 -11.35
N PHE A 39 29.58 7.13 -11.97
CA PHE A 39 29.22 5.86 -11.31
C PHE A 39 30.29 4.80 -11.58
N ARG A 40 30.62 3.98 -10.57
CA ARG A 40 31.63 2.91 -10.66
C ARG A 40 30.96 1.54 -10.47
N PRO A 41 31.51 0.48 -11.10
CA PRO A 41 31.11 -0.89 -10.79
C PRO A 41 31.24 -1.16 -9.28
N GLY A 42 30.25 -1.87 -8.71
CA GLY A 42 30.22 -2.17 -7.27
C GLY A 42 29.51 -1.13 -6.41
N MET A 43 29.04 -0.02 -6.97
CA MET A 43 28.12 0.88 -6.27
C MET A 43 26.72 0.26 -6.19
N SER A 44 26.16 0.21 -4.98
CA SER A 44 24.76 -0.14 -4.77
C SER A 44 23.88 1.10 -4.90
N ALA A 45 22.66 0.93 -5.43
CA ALA A 45 21.66 1.98 -5.49
C ALA A 45 20.31 1.43 -4.99
N THR A 46 19.58 2.27 -4.26
CA THR A 46 18.18 2.04 -3.89
C THR A 46 17.33 2.97 -4.73
N VAL A 47 16.24 2.44 -5.30
CA VAL A 47 15.33 3.23 -6.13
C VAL A 47 13.91 3.06 -5.65
N ASP A 48 13.22 4.19 -5.48
CA ASP A 48 11.79 4.24 -5.18
C ASP A 48 11.01 4.53 -6.47
N ILE A 49 10.03 3.67 -6.78
CA ILE A 49 9.20 3.79 -7.98
C ILE A 49 7.82 4.31 -7.59
N GLN A 50 7.50 5.53 -8.02
CA GLN A 50 6.18 6.12 -7.83
C GLN A 50 5.32 5.86 -9.08
N THR A 51 4.24 5.10 -8.93
CA THR A 51 3.40 4.67 -10.07
C THR A 51 2.25 5.62 -10.37
N ASN A 52 1.66 6.21 -9.34
CA ASN A 52 0.51 7.12 -9.45
C ASN A 52 0.70 8.33 -8.53
N LYS A 53 0.03 9.43 -8.86
CA LYS A 53 0.02 10.65 -8.05
C LYS A 53 -1.38 11.23 -7.98
N ALA A 54 -1.82 11.55 -6.77
CA ALA A 54 -3.04 12.28 -6.51
C ALA A 54 -2.71 13.66 -5.91
N ILE A 55 -3.36 14.72 -6.40
CA ILE A 55 -3.11 16.10 -5.98
C ILE A 55 -4.39 16.67 -5.38
N ASN A 56 -4.28 17.46 -4.31
CA ASN A 56 -5.41 18.09 -3.62
C ASN A 56 -6.48 17.10 -3.13
N VAL A 57 -6.05 15.94 -2.65
CA VAL A 57 -6.94 14.90 -2.10
C VAL A 57 -6.98 14.95 -0.58
N LEU A 58 -8.08 14.47 0.00
CA LEU A 58 -8.17 14.27 1.44
C LEU A 58 -7.29 13.09 1.80
N SER A 59 -6.26 13.32 2.61
CA SER A 59 -5.41 12.26 3.12
C SER A 59 -5.38 12.26 4.64
N VAL A 60 -5.17 11.09 5.22
CA VAL A 60 -4.92 10.90 6.64
C VAL A 60 -3.64 10.07 6.81
N PRO A 61 -2.95 10.16 7.95
CA PRO A 61 -1.83 9.26 8.24
C PRO A 61 -2.30 7.81 8.11
N ILE A 62 -1.47 6.93 7.54
CA ILE A 62 -1.82 5.51 7.32
C ILE A 62 -2.22 4.81 8.63
N GLN A 63 -1.61 5.23 9.75
CA GLN A 63 -1.90 4.74 11.10
C GLN A 63 -3.31 5.08 11.61
N ALA A 64 -4.01 6.02 10.97
CA ALA A 64 -5.37 6.42 11.36
C ALA A 64 -6.46 5.51 10.75
N VAL A 65 -6.12 4.70 9.74
CA VAL A 65 -7.04 3.75 9.11
C VAL A 65 -6.83 2.37 9.72
N THR A 66 -7.92 1.74 10.15
CA THR A 66 -7.90 0.38 10.69
C THR A 66 -8.87 -0.49 9.90
N VAL A 67 -8.48 -1.75 9.68
CA VAL A 67 -9.35 -2.75 9.07
C VAL A 67 -10.12 -3.49 10.16
N LEU A 68 -11.44 -3.33 10.17
CA LEU A 68 -12.34 -4.11 10.99
C LEU A 68 -12.81 -5.34 10.20
N ARG A 69 -12.59 -6.52 10.77
CA ARG A 69 -13.21 -7.77 10.33
C ARG A 69 -14.44 -7.99 11.18
N ASP A 70 -15.58 -8.18 10.54
CA ASP A 70 -16.85 -8.40 11.24
C ASP A 70 -16.80 -9.74 11.98
N SER A 71 -16.54 -9.70 13.29
CA SER A 71 -16.55 -10.86 14.17
C SER A 71 -17.93 -11.13 14.79
N SER A 72 -18.95 -10.33 14.46
CA SER A 72 -20.29 -10.39 15.09
C SER A 72 -21.17 -11.55 14.58
N LYS A 73 -20.73 -12.31 13.57
CA LYS A 73 -21.42 -13.52 13.08
C LYS A 73 -20.87 -14.82 13.69
N LYS A 74 -20.57 -14.84 15.00
CA LYS A 74 -20.18 -16.08 15.69
C LYS A 74 -21.30 -16.75 16.51
N ASP A 75 -22.43 -16.09 16.74
CA ASP A 75 -23.50 -16.61 17.63
C ASP A 75 -24.83 -16.95 16.93
N SER A 76 -24.79 -17.37 15.67
CA SER A 76 -25.95 -18.04 15.07
C SER A 76 -25.46 -19.16 14.20
N ALA A 77 -25.94 -20.38 14.49
CA ALA A 77 -25.70 -21.61 13.76
C ALA A 77 -26.29 -21.55 12.33
N VAL A 78 -25.77 -20.63 11.53
CA VAL A 78 -25.95 -20.57 10.09
C VAL A 78 -24.62 -20.99 9.51
N VAL A 79 -24.64 -22.13 8.83
CA VAL A 79 -23.53 -22.63 8.01
C VAL A 79 -23.19 -21.54 6.99
N ILE A 80 -22.19 -20.69 7.28
CA ILE A 80 -21.64 -19.75 6.30
C ILE A 80 -20.61 -20.56 5.51
N SER A 81 -21.07 -21.13 4.41
CA SER A 81 -20.31 -21.97 3.48
C SER A 81 -19.32 -21.19 2.60
N ASP A 82 -18.89 -19.99 3.01
CA ASP A 82 -18.07 -19.15 2.13
C ASP A 82 -17.20 -18.11 2.88
N PRO A 83 -15.90 -18.37 3.09
CA PRO A 83 -14.97 -17.42 3.70
C PRO A 83 -14.69 -16.18 2.82
N GLU A 84 -15.11 -16.15 1.54
CA GLU A 84 -14.92 -15.00 0.65
C GLU A 84 -15.89 -13.82 0.90
N LYS A 85 -16.99 -14.03 1.64
CA LYS A 85 -18.03 -13.00 1.82
C LYS A 85 -17.79 -12.00 2.95
N ILE A 86 -16.77 -12.19 3.79
CA ILE A 86 -16.43 -11.21 4.84
C ILE A 86 -15.41 -10.24 4.26
N LYS A 87 -15.90 -9.21 3.55
CA LYS A 87 -15.01 -8.14 3.08
C LYS A 87 -14.49 -7.33 4.27
N PRO A 88 -13.17 -7.21 4.44
CA PRO A 88 -12.60 -6.31 5.44
C PRO A 88 -13.12 -4.88 5.21
N LYS A 89 -13.59 -4.23 6.27
CA LYS A 89 -14.06 -2.85 6.21
C LYS A 89 -12.98 -1.91 6.74
N GLU A 90 -12.66 -0.88 5.97
CA GLU A 90 -11.73 0.17 6.39
C GLU A 90 -12.48 1.25 7.15
N VAL A 91 -11.93 1.64 8.30
CA VAL A 91 -12.60 2.52 9.24
C VAL A 91 -11.59 3.49 9.84
N VAL A 92 -12.02 4.75 10.02
CA VAL A 92 -11.31 5.78 10.78
C VAL A 92 -12.13 6.13 12.02
N TYR A 93 -11.46 6.36 13.16
CA TYR A 93 -12.12 6.81 14.39
C TYR A 93 -12.09 8.35 14.47
N VAL A 94 -13.27 8.96 14.57
CA VAL A 94 -13.43 10.41 14.70
C VAL A 94 -13.95 10.74 16.09
N ILE A 95 -13.35 11.74 16.73
CA ILE A 95 -13.81 12.21 18.04
C ILE A 95 -15.02 13.13 17.84
N LYS A 96 -16.15 12.76 18.43
CA LYS A 96 -17.36 13.58 18.51
C LYS A 96 -17.88 13.57 19.95
N ASP A 97 -18.05 14.76 20.53
CA ASP A 97 -18.55 14.93 21.90
C ASP A 97 -17.76 14.13 22.95
N GLY A 98 -16.42 14.10 22.80
CA GLY A 98 -15.52 13.37 23.69
C GLY A 98 -15.52 11.84 23.52
N LYS A 99 -16.27 11.30 22.55
CA LYS A 99 -16.34 9.86 22.26
C LYS A 99 -15.76 9.55 20.89
N ALA A 100 -15.06 8.43 20.78
CA ALA A 100 -14.58 7.92 19.50
C ALA A 100 -15.73 7.22 18.77
N LEU A 101 -16.05 7.69 17.56
CA LEU A 101 -17.02 7.07 16.66
C LEU A 101 -16.28 6.42 15.50
N ASN A 102 -16.63 5.18 15.18
CA ASN A 102 -16.13 4.52 14.00
C ASN A 102 -16.84 5.09 12.75
N LYS A 103 -16.06 5.38 11.71
CA LYS A 103 -16.56 5.86 10.43
C LYS A 103 -15.97 5.01 9.32
N GLU A 104 -16.83 4.28 8.61
CA GLU A 104 -16.43 3.52 7.42
C GLU A 104 -15.97 4.49 6.33
N VAL A 105 -14.84 4.17 5.71
CA VAL A 105 -14.20 4.98 4.67
C VAL A 105 -13.88 4.14 3.45
N VAL A 106 -13.82 4.78 2.30
CA VAL A 106 -13.28 4.19 1.07
C VAL A 106 -11.92 4.82 0.81
N THR A 107 -10.87 4.01 0.78
CA THR A 107 -9.50 4.50 0.56
C THR A 107 -9.10 4.52 -0.92
N GLY A 108 -8.03 5.26 -1.21
CA GLY A 108 -7.46 5.42 -2.54
C GLY A 108 -5.99 5.08 -2.60
N ILE A 109 -5.21 5.90 -3.31
CA ILE A 109 -3.76 5.73 -3.36
C ILE A 109 -3.16 5.92 -1.96
N GLN A 110 -2.12 5.16 -1.64
CA GLN A 110 -1.36 5.31 -0.40
C GLN A 110 0.13 5.34 -0.68
N ASP A 111 0.86 6.01 0.21
CA ASP A 111 2.31 5.95 0.31
C ASP A 111 2.72 5.43 1.69
N SER A 112 4.01 5.55 2.05
CA SER A 112 4.52 5.05 3.33
C SER A 112 3.97 5.78 4.57
N TYR A 113 3.37 6.95 4.40
CA TYR A 113 2.95 7.82 5.49
C TYR A 113 1.46 8.15 5.46
N PHE A 114 0.86 8.29 4.27
CA PHE A 114 -0.48 8.78 4.07
C PHE A 114 -1.31 7.86 3.17
N ILE A 115 -2.61 7.85 3.43
CA ILE A 115 -3.62 7.18 2.62
C ILE A 115 -4.70 8.17 2.22
N GLU A 116 -5.06 8.16 0.94
CA GLU A 116 -6.16 8.94 0.38
C GLU A 116 -7.50 8.40 0.89
N ILE A 117 -8.41 9.30 1.26
CA ILE A 117 -9.79 9.01 1.60
C ILE A 117 -10.69 9.55 0.48
N LYS A 118 -11.32 8.65 -0.27
CA LYS A 118 -12.26 8.97 -1.34
C LYS A 118 -13.64 9.30 -0.80
N GLU A 119 -14.11 8.52 0.17
CA GLU A 119 -15.44 8.66 0.76
C GLU A 119 -15.43 8.37 2.26
N GLY A 120 -16.46 8.84 2.97
CA GLY A 120 -16.69 8.55 4.39
C GLY A 120 -16.26 9.65 5.35
N LEU A 121 -15.38 10.57 4.94
CA LEU A 121 -14.97 11.74 5.73
C LEU A 121 -15.24 13.05 5.00
N MET A 122 -15.51 14.11 5.77
CA MET A 122 -15.69 15.46 5.25
C MET A 122 -14.66 16.40 5.87
N ILE A 123 -14.09 17.28 5.04
CA ILE A 123 -13.23 18.36 5.50
C ILE A 123 -14.09 19.36 6.25
N LYS A 124 -13.88 19.51 7.57
CA LYS A 124 -14.36 20.69 8.29
C LYS A 124 -13.54 21.88 7.82
N LYS A 125 -14.14 22.74 6.98
CA LYS A 125 -13.58 24.08 6.75
C LYS A 125 -13.62 24.83 8.10
N LYS A 126 -12.45 25.30 8.53
CA LYS A 126 -12.34 26.29 9.61
C LYS A 126 -12.82 27.64 9.11
#